data_AF-A0A973FQW4-F1
#
_entry.id   AF-A0A973FQW4-F1
#
_cell.length_a   1.000
_cell.length_b   1.000
_cell.length_c   1.000
_cell.angle_alpha   90.00
_cell.angle_beta   90.00
_cell.angle_gamma   90.00
#
_symmetry.space_group_name_H-M   'P 1'
#
loop_
_entity.id
_entity.type
_entity.pdbx_description
1 polymer ?
#
loop_
_entity_poly.entity_id
_entity_poly.type
_entity_poly.pdbx_seq_one_letter_code
_entity_poly.pdbx_strand_id
1 'polypeptide(L)'
;MDIQRGNIIVMDRRKGKFRAGQGLLQGLRVIWDHWVGSFHKNENFSQIHGTFTVEYPDQRVQLPQAYRNMPVLLYDDETGHELCTGCYQCSR
;
A
#
# COMPACT_ATOMS: atom_id res chain seq x y z
N MET A 1 -11.62 3.80 -8.33
CA MET A 1 -10.92 3.49 -9.60
C MET A 1 -10.11 2.23 -9.40
N ASP A 2 -10.32 1.22 -10.25
CA ASP A 2 -9.56 -0.04 -10.22
C ASP A 2 -8.15 0.21 -10.79
N ILE A 3 -7.13 0.18 -9.93
CA ILE A 3 -5.74 0.37 -10.37
C ILE A 3 -5.26 -0.98 -10.88
N GLN A 4 -5.51 -1.23 -12.17
CA GLN A 4 -5.08 -2.44 -12.85
C GLN A 4 -3.54 -2.50 -12.86
N ARG A 5 -3.00 -3.35 -11.99
CA ARG A 5 -1.56 -3.67 -11.92
C ARG A 5 -1.15 -4.31 -13.25
N GLY A 6 -0.45 -3.56 -14.10
CA GLY A 6 0.03 -4.03 -15.41
C GLY A 6 -0.15 -3.04 -16.56
N ASN A 7 -0.81 -1.90 -16.36
CA ASN A 7 -0.97 -0.93 -17.43
C ASN A 7 0.30 -0.07 -17.62
N ILE A 8 0.89 -0.15 -18.81
CA ILE A 8 2.08 0.62 -19.18
C ILE A 8 1.62 2.03 -19.52
N ILE A 9 1.74 2.95 -18.56
CA ILE A 9 1.38 4.34 -18.77
C ILE A 9 2.47 4.99 -19.62
N VAL A 10 2.25 5.08 -20.94
CA VAL A 10 3.15 5.81 -21.84
C VAL A 10 2.97 7.31 -21.58
N MET A 11 3.86 7.87 -20.77
CA MET A 11 3.87 9.30 -20.46
C MET A 11 4.48 10.07 -21.63
N ASP A 12 3.65 10.61 -22.52
CA ASP A 12 4.15 11.55 -23.53
C ASP A 12 4.50 12.90 -22.87
N ARG A 13 5.80 13.13 -22.69
CA ARG A 13 6.38 14.37 -22.14
C ARG A 13 6.51 15.47 -23.21
N ARG A 14 5.63 15.52 -24.21
CA ARG A 14 5.58 16.61 -25.20
C ARG A 14 4.22 17.28 -25.28
N LYS A 15 3.72 17.80 -24.14
CA LYS A 15 2.84 18.98 -24.21
C LYS A 15 3.71 20.22 -24.43
N GLY A 16 3.33 21.02 -25.43
CA GLY A 16 4.14 22.01 -26.12
C GLY A 16 4.97 22.95 -25.25
N LYS A 17 6.04 23.49 -25.84
CA LYS A 17 7.03 24.40 -25.23
C LYS A 17 6.38 25.39 -24.26
N PHE A 18 6.45 25.08 -22.96
CA PHE A 18 6.03 25.99 -21.91
C PHE A 18 6.84 27.28 -22.02
N ARG A 19 6.18 28.44 -21.98
CA ARG A 19 6.88 29.74 -21.95
C ARG A 19 7.74 29.80 -20.69
N ALA A 20 8.86 30.54 -20.73
CA ALA A 20 9.74 30.69 -19.58
C ALA A 20 8.94 31.07 -18.32
N GLY A 21 9.08 30.29 -17.24
CA GLY A 21 8.35 30.45 -15.98
C GLY A 21 7.06 29.63 -15.83
N GLN A 22 6.44 29.16 -16.91
CA GLN A 22 5.20 28.38 -16.82
C GLN A 22 5.39 26.96 -16.28
N GLY A 23 6.59 26.37 -16.44
CA GLY A 23 6.90 25.07 -15.84
C GLY A 23 6.91 25.11 -14.31
N LEU A 24 7.39 26.21 -13.71
CA LEU A 24 7.41 26.39 -12.26
C LEU A 24 5.99 26.61 -11.70
N LEU A 25 5.18 27.42 -12.38
CA LEU A 25 3.77 27.61 -12.01
C LEU A 25 2.96 26.31 -12.14
N GLN A 26 3.24 25.50 -13.16
CA GLN A 26 2.60 24.19 -13.31
C GLN A 26 3.01 23.23 -12.18
N GLY A 27 4.29 23.21 -11.80
CA GLY A 27 4.76 22.42 -10.67
C GLY A 27 4.09 22.84 -9.35
N LEU A 28 4.04 24.15 -9.07
CA LEU A 28 3.36 24.69 -7.88
C LEU A 28 1.87 24.36 -7.86
N ARG A 29 1.19 24.41 -9.01
CA ARG A 29 -0.22 24.01 -9.11
C ARG A 29 -0.42 22.54 -8.73
N VAL A 30 0.40 21.64 -9.25
CA VAL A 30 0.30 20.21 -8.91
C VAL A 30 0.52 19.99 -7.42
N ILE A 31 1.49 20.69 -6.82
CA ILE A 31 1.74 20.63 -5.37
C ILE A 31 0.53 21.13 -4.59
N TRP A 32 -0.05 22.27 -4.99
CA TRP A 32 -1.25 22.84 -4.37
C TRP A 32 -2.43 21.86 -4.40
N ASP A 33 -2.69 21.23 -5.55
CA ASP A 33 -3.79 20.27 -5.70
C ASP A 33 -3.63 19.06 -4.75
N HIS A 34 -2.41 18.54 -4.59
CA HIS A 34 -2.13 17.43 -3.65
C HIS A 34 -2.18 17.88 -2.18
N TRP A 35 -1.73 19.10 -1.88
CA TRP A 35 -1.75 19.69 -0.55
C TRP A 35 -3.19 19.93 -0.07
N VAL A 36 -4.04 20.55 -0.90
CA VAL A 36 -5.47 20.72 -0.60
C VAL A 36 -6.15 19.35 -0.44
N GLY A 37 -5.84 18.39 -1.31
CA GLY A 37 -6.36 17.02 -1.21
C GLY A 37 -5.99 16.32 0.10
N SER A 38 -4.87 16.69 0.75
CA SER A 38 -4.43 16.09 2.02
C SER A 38 -5.29 16.50 3.23
N PHE A 39 -6.08 17.58 3.15
CA PHE A 39 -6.96 17.98 4.25
C PHE A 39 -8.32 17.26 4.26
N HIS A 40 -8.62 16.49 3.21
CA HIS A 40 -9.80 15.63 3.18
C HIS A 40 -9.42 14.22 3.63
N LYS A 41 -10.17 13.67 4.61
CA LYS A 41 -9.98 12.29 5.08
C LYS A 41 -10.46 11.34 4.00
N ASN A 42 -9.58 10.49 3.49
CA ASN A 42 -9.97 9.42 2.56
C ASN A 42 -10.65 8.31 3.36
N GLU A 43 -11.97 8.16 3.18
CA GLU A 43 -12.74 7.14 3.90
C GLU A 43 -12.65 5.75 3.25
N ASN A 44 -12.28 5.65 1.97
CA ASN A 44 -12.29 4.39 1.21
C ASN A 44 -11.15 4.28 0.18
N PHE A 45 -10.66 3.05 -0.05
CA PHE A 45 -9.62 2.73 -1.04
C PHE A 45 -10.04 3.01 -2.50
N SER A 46 -11.33 3.22 -2.76
CA SER A 46 -11.86 3.50 -4.11
C SER A 46 -11.80 4.99 -4.51
N GLN A 47 -11.63 5.89 -3.54
CA GLN A 47 -11.60 7.36 -3.68
C GLN A 47 -10.29 7.89 -3.08
N ILE A 48 -9.20 7.75 -3.83
CA ILE A 48 -7.85 8.08 -3.35
C ILE A 48 -7.50 9.51 -3.79
N HIS A 49 -7.45 10.45 -2.84
CA HIS A 49 -6.92 11.80 -3.05
C HIS A 49 -5.90 12.15 -1.95
N GLY A 50 -4.67 12.56 -2.29
CA GLY A 50 -3.66 12.99 -1.29
C GLY A 50 -2.79 11.86 -0.69
N THR A 51 -2.37 12.01 0.58
CA THR A 51 -1.38 11.14 1.25
C THR A 51 -2.05 9.95 1.94
N PHE A 52 -1.81 8.73 1.45
CA PHE A 52 -2.29 7.49 2.04
C PHE A 52 -1.32 7.01 3.13
N THR A 53 -1.57 7.41 4.38
CA THR A 53 -0.85 6.86 5.53
C THR A 53 -1.84 6.21 6.48
N VAL A 54 -1.54 4.96 6.84
CA VAL A 54 -2.20 4.30 7.96
C VAL A 54 -1.45 4.70 9.22
N GLU A 55 -2.16 5.24 10.20
CA GLU A 55 -1.57 5.65 11.49
C GLU A 55 -1.37 4.44 12.39
N TYR A 56 -0.18 3.85 12.38
CA TYR A 56 0.16 2.77 13.30
C TYR A 56 0.52 3.35 14.69
N PRO A 57 0.02 2.83 15.82
CA PRO A 57 -0.72 1.56 15.98
C PRO A 57 -2.25 1.68 16.03
N ASP A 58 -2.81 2.89 15.96
CA ASP A 58 -4.25 3.18 16.15
C ASP A 58 -5.11 2.65 14.99
N GLN A 59 -4.57 2.66 13.78
CA GLN A 59 -5.16 2.10 12.59
C GLN A 59 -4.34 0.89 12.13
N ARG A 60 -4.97 -0.29 12.09
CA ARG A 60 -4.34 -1.55 11.64
C ARG A 60 -4.93 -1.98 10.31
N VAL A 61 -4.05 -2.35 9.37
CA VAL A 61 -4.49 -2.94 8.10
C VAL A 61 -4.90 -4.40 8.32
N GLN A 62 -5.92 -4.84 7.60
CA GLN A 62 -6.28 -6.25 7.57
C GLN A 62 -5.18 -7.02 6.83
N LEU A 63 -4.53 -7.95 7.54
CA LEU A 63 -3.52 -8.81 6.95
C LEU A 63 -4.18 -9.80 5.97
N PRO A 64 -3.51 -10.12 4.84
CA PRO A 64 -4.00 -11.19 3.98
C PRO A 64 -3.96 -12.53 4.71
N GLN A 65 -4.85 -13.45 4.35
CA GLN A 65 -4.95 -14.76 5.00
C GLN A 65 -3.64 -15.57 4.93
N ALA A 66 -2.86 -15.40 3.85
CA ALA A 66 -1.57 -16.06 3.65
C ALA A 66 -0.37 -15.19 4.08
N TYR A 67 -0.56 -14.29 5.04
CA TYR A 67 0.53 -13.47 5.57
C TYR A 67 1.56 -14.33 6.32
N ARG A 68 2.82 -14.24 5.91
CA ARG A 68 3.93 -14.96 6.56
C ARG A 68 4.42 -14.17 7.76
N ASN A 69 3.97 -14.55 8.95
CA ASN A 69 4.42 -13.98 10.21
C ASN A 69 5.45 -14.90 10.91
N MET A 70 5.77 -14.58 12.17
CA MET A 70 6.53 -15.42 13.09
C MET A 70 5.97 -16.86 13.12
N PRO A 71 6.83 -17.88 12.96
CA PRO A 71 6.41 -19.27 13.02
C PRO A 71 5.86 -19.60 14.41
N VAL A 72 4.71 -20.27 14.44
CA VAL A 72 4.06 -20.75 15.66
C VAL A 72 4.01 -22.27 15.66
N LEU A 73 4.25 -22.88 16.82
CA LEU A 73 4.08 -24.32 17.00
C LEU A 73 2.59 -24.61 17.20
N LEU A 74 2.06 -25.54 16.42
CA LEU A 74 0.65 -25.94 16.47
C LEU A 74 0.47 -27.15 17.39
N TYR A 75 -0.66 -27.17 18.09
CA TYR A 75 -1.11 -28.24 18.97
C TYR A 75 -2.43 -28.79 18.45
N ASP A 76 -2.70 -30.06 18.76
CA ASP A 76 -3.99 -30.69 18.54
C ASP A 76 -4.99 -30.24 19.61
N ASP A 77 -6.16 -29.77 19.19
CA ASP A 77 -7.21 -29.25 20.07
C ASP A 77 -7.88 -30.35 20.92
N GLU A 78 -7.89 -31.61 20.45
CA GLU A 78 -8.53 -32.71 21.18
C GLU A 78 -7.61 -33.31 22.24
N THR A 79 -6.32 -33.45 21.93
CA THR A 79 -5.36 -34.18 22.77
C THR A 79 -4.37 -33.27 23.50
N GLY A 80 -4.20 -32.02 23.05
CA GLY A 80 -3.22 -31.08 23.59
C GLY A 80 -1.77 -31.43 23.23
N HIS A 81 -1.54 -32.42 22.36
CA HIS A 81 -0.21 -32.80 21.91
C HIS A 81 0.31 -31.87 20.81
N GLU A 82 1.63 -31.66 20.77
CA GLU A 82 2.28 -30.92 19.69
C GLU A 82 2.20 -31.67 18.35
N LEU A 83 1.96 -30.95 17.26
CA LEU A 83 1.97 -31.55 15.91
C LEU A 83 3.40 -31.81 15.39
N CYS A 84 4.41 -31.26 16.05
CA CYS A 84 5.81 -31.44 15.66
C CYS A 84 6.36 -32.75 16.22
N THR A 85 6.76 -33.68 15.35
CA THR A 85 7.40 -34.93 15.76
C THR A 85 8.93 -34.84 15.87
N GLY A 86 9.51 -33.64 15.74
CA GLY A 86 10.96 -33.47 15.75
C GLY A 86 11.67 -34.12 14.54
N CYS A 87 11.01 -34.25 13.40
CA CYS A 87 11.56 -34.93 12.21
C CYS A 87 12.69 -34.17 11.49
N TYR A 88 13.06 -32.97 11.95
CA TYR A 88 14.10 -32.09 11.38
C TYR A 88 13.91 -31.70 9.90
N GLN A 89 12.73 -31.90 9.32
CA GLN A 89 12.45 -31.47 7.93
C GLN A 89 12.41 -29.95 7.78
N CYS A 90 12.00 -29.21 8.82
CA CYS A 90 11.93 -27.74 8.77
C CYS A 90 13.31 -27.05 8.79
N SER A 91 14.38 -27.75 9.21
CA SER A 91 15.74 -27.22 9.31
C SER A 91 16.68 -27.71 8.21
N ARG A 92 16.25 -28.66 7.39
CA ARG A 92 17.03 -29.27 6.31
C ARG A 92 16.89 -28.46 5.03
#